data_AF-A0A4Q2UIG6-F1
#
_entry.id   AF-A0A4Q2UIG6-F1
#
_cell.length_a   1.000
_cell.length_b   1.000
_cell.length_c   1.000
_cell.angle_alpha   90.00
_cell.angle_beta   90.00
_cell.angle_gamma   90.00
#
_symmetry.space_group_name_H-M   'P 1'
#
loop_
_entity.id
_entity.type
_entity.pdbx_description
1 polymer ?
#
loop_
_entity_poly.entity_id
_entity_poly.type
_entity_poly.pdbx_seq_one_letter_code
_entity_poly.pdbx_strand_id
1 'polypeptide(L)'
;MNLHSILLAADPGKSIWSLQTGEELVLLIVVILLLTGMVIVGVVALYLLLTLRKMVTPPVATQPSDTRTLWQRFTGLHALSQEKDLMMDHAYDDIHELDNPTPPWFMGLFYGTIAFGVVYLLIFHVIGTGDLQTAEYTQEVALADRQRDAYIKKVAGSINENTVAVVSDAKSLDAGKAVFMQSCVACHGQQGQGGVGPNLTDEYWLHGGSVKAIFHTINEGVPEKGMMSWKKQLNPLQVQQVASFILSLQGTKPAGAKEPQGDKEAPAAAPADKLATR
;
A
#
# COMPACT_ATOMS: atom_id res chain seq x y z
N MET A 1 -39.77 9.01 24.01
CA MET A 1 -39.55 10.48 24.00
C MET A 1 -38.12 10.73 24.45
N ASN A 2 -37.29 11.31 23.58
CA ASN A 2 -35.84 11.41 23.77
C ASN A 2 -35.48 12.59 24.69
N LEU A 3 -34.72 12.32 25.76
CA LEU A 3 -34.16 13.38 26.63
C LEU A 3 -33.20 14.33 25.86
N HIS A 4 -32.64 13.88 24.74
CA HIS A 4 -31.77 14.67 23.87
C HIS A 4 -32.47 15.89 23.24
N SER A 5 -33.77 15.84 23.03
CA SER A 5 -34.52 16.91 22.34
C SER A 5 -34.82 18.13 23.22
N ILE A 6 -34.69 18.03 24.55
CA ILE A 6 -35.06 19.10 25.48
C ILE A 6 -33.85 19.99 25.84
N LEU A 7 -32.63 19.46 25.82
CA LEU A 7 -31.42 20.18 26.23
C LEU A 7 -30.79 21.07 25.15
N LEU A 8 -31.20 20.93 23.88
CA LEU A 8 -30.59 21.63 22.73
C LEU A 8 -31.56 22.57 21.98
N ALA A 9 -32.78 22.77 22.48
CA ALA A 9 -33.74 23.72 21.89
C ALA A 9 -33.51 25.16 22.40
N ALA A 10 -32.26 25.62 22.45
CA ALA A 10 -31.96 27.02 22.69
C ALA A 10 -32.10 27.78 21.36
N ASP A 11 -33.25 28.44 21.17
CA ASP A 11 -33.47 29.40 20.09
C ASP A 11 -32.43 30.54 20.20
N PRO A 12 -31.50 30.70 19.23
CA PRO A 12 -30.37 31.62 19.35
C PRO A 12 -30.78 33.10 19.43
N GLY A 13 -32.06 33.44 19.21
CA GLY A 13 -32.61 34.79 19.37
C GLY A 13 -33.27 35.08 20.72
N LYS A 14 -33.48 34.08 21.59
CA LYS A 14 -34.12 34.28 22.90
C LYS A 14 -33.08 34.39 24.01
N SER A 15 -33.02 35.57 24.62
CA SER A 15 -32.22 35.81 25.82
C SER A 15 -32.73 34.93 26.96
N ILE A 16 -31.82 34.33 27.74
CA ILE A 16 -32.14 33.59 28.98
C ILE A 16 -32.90 34.45 30.02
N TRP A 17 -32.97 35.77 29.79
CA TRP A 17 -33.68 36.75 30.61
C TRP A 17 -35.09 37.09 30.09
N SER A 18 -35.54 36.53 28.96
CA SER A 18 -36.90 36.74 28.42
C SER A 18 -37.91 35.80 29.09
N LEU A 19 -38.20 36.04 30.36
CA LEU A 19 -39.16 35.26 31.15
C LEU A 19 -40.59 35.73 30.83
N GLN A 20 -41.42 34.84 30.29
CA GLN A 20 -42.81 35.12 29.92
C GLN A 20 -43.82 34.57 30.94
N THR A 21 -43.43 33.58 31.74
CA THR A 21 -44.33 32.92 32.71
C THR A 21 -43.68 32.73 34.09
N GLY A 22 -44.51 32.55 35.13
CA GLY A 22 -44.04 32.33 36.50
C GLY A 22 -43.33 30.98 36.69
N GLU A 23 -43.66 29.97 35.90
CA GLU A 23 -42.99 28.66 35.93
C GLU A 23 -41.55 28.74 35.43
N GLU A 24 -41.28 29.55 34.39
CA GLU A 24 -39.93 29.81 33.88
C GLU A 24 -39.04 30.49 34.91
N LEU A 25 -39.60 31.43 35.70
CA LEU A 25 -38.87 32.10 36.78
C LEU A 25 -38.48 31.12 37.90
N VAL A 26 -39.40 30.24 38.31
CA VAL A 26 -39.13 29.23 39.35
C VAL A 26 -38.06 28.25 38.87
N LEU A 27 -38.15 27.80 37.62
CA LEU A 27 -37.17 26.86 37.05
C LEU A 27 -35.78 27.50 36.92
N LEU A 28 -35.69 28.78 36.53
CA LEU A 28 -34.42 29.53 36.50
C LEU A 28 -33.80 29.63 37.90
N ILE A 29 -34.60 29.95 38.93
CA ILE A 29 -34.11 30.05 40.32
C ILE A 29 -33.60 28.70 40.82
N VAL A 30 -34.31 27.61 40.55
CA VAL A 30 -33.88 26.26 40.94
C VAL A 30 -32.57 25.88 40.24
N VAL A 31 -32.44 26.16 38.93
CA VAL A 31 -31.20 25.90 38.19
C VAL A 31 -30.04 26.72 38.75
N ILE A 32 -30.26 28.01 39.04
CA ILE A 32 -29.24 28.86 39.65
C ILE A 32 -28.82 28.27 40.99
N LEU A 33 -29.74 27.95 41.89
CA LEU A 33 -29.43 27.37 43.21
C LEU A 33 -28.65 26.06 43.12
N LEU A 34 -28.99 25.19 42.16
CA LEU A 34 -28.26 23.94 41.91
C LEU A 34 -26.84 24.23 41.40
N LEU A 35 -26.67 25.20 40.49
CA LEU A 35 -25.35 25.59 39.99
C LEU A 35 -24.50 26.23 41.08
N THR A 36 -25.05 27.13 41.91
CA THR A 36 -24.31 27.70 43.05
C THR A 36 -23.93 26.62 44.05
N GLY A 37 -24.83 25.68 44.34
CA GLY A 37 -24.55 24.52 45.19
C GLY A 37 -23.39 23.67 44.65
N MET A 38 -23.39 23.37 43.36
CA MET A 38 -22.34 22.59 42.71
C MET A 38 -20.98 23.31 42.76
N VAL A 39 -20.96 24.63 42.55
CA VAL A 39 -19.74 25.43 42.65
C VAL A 39 -19.21 25.45 44.09
N ILE A 40 -20.08 25.63 45.09
CA ILE A 40 -19.68 25.64 46.51
C ILE A 40 -19.08 24.28 46.90
N VAL A 41 -19.73 23.17 46.54
CA VAL A 41 -19.23 21.82 46.81
C VAL A 41 -17.87 21.60 46.12
N GLY A 42 -17.71 22.05 44.88
CA GLY A 42 -16.44 21.96 44.14
C GLY A 42 -15.31 22.76 44.81
N VAL A 43 -15.60 23.98 45.28
CA VAL A 43 -14.63 24.82 46.00
C VAL A 43 -14.23 24.19 47.33
N VAL A 44 -15.20 23.67 48.10
CA VAL A 44 -14.92 22.98 49.37
C VAL A 44 -14.10 21.71 49.14
N ALA A 45 -14.43 20.92 48.12
CA ALA A 45 -13.68 19.73 47.76
C ALA A 45 -12.23 20.05 47.33
N LEU A 46 -12.04 21.10 46.53
CA LEU A 46 -10.71 21.58 46.13
C LEU A 46 -9.92 22.07 47.34
N TYR A 47 -10.53 22.86 48.21
CA TYR A 47 -9.90 23.36 49.43
C TYR A 47 -9.47 22.21 50.35
N LEU A 48 -10.33 21.20 50.52
CA LEU A 48 -10.04 19.99 51.29
C LEU A 48 -8.89 19.20 50.67
N LEU A 49 -8.88 19.02 49.34
CA LEU A 49 -7.79 18.36 48.62
C LEU A 49 -6.45 19.07 48.81
N LEU A 50 -6.44 20.41 48.75
CA LEU A 50 -5.22 21.20 48.94
C LEU A 50 -4.71 21.15 50.38
N THR A 51 -5.59 21.15 51.37
CA THR A 51 -5.21 21.01 52.79
C THR A 51 -4.75 19.61 53.13
N LEU A 52 -5.46 18.58 52.65
CA LEU A 52 -5.03 17.19 52.76
C LEU A 52 -3.67 16.97 52.09
N ARG A 53 -3.45 17.53 50.89
CA ARG A 53 -2.13 17.46 50.23
C ARG A 53 -1.03 18.01 51.13
N LYS A 54 -1.23 19.17 51.77
CA LYS A 54 -0.23 19.76 52.68
C LYS A 54 0.03 18.90 53.93
N MET A 55 -0.99 18.22 54.45
CA MET A 55 -0.84 17.35 55.63
C MET A 55 -0.23 15.98 55.27
N VAL A 56 -0.51 15.47 54.07
CA VAL A 56 -0.05 14.16 53.61
C VAL A 56 1.33 14.22 52.97
N THR A 57 1.76 15.36 52.42
CA THR A 57 3.14 15.49 51.91
C THR A 57 4.11 15.66 53.08
N PRO A 58 4.95 14.66 53.40
CA PRO A 58 6.02 14.87 54.37
C PRO A 58 6.97 15.97 53.84
N PRO A 59 7.71 16.67 54.73
CA PRO A 59 8.80 17.54 54.30
C PRO A 59 9.71 16.73 53.38
N VAL A 60 10.02 17.27 52.21
CA VAL A 60 10.86 16.60 51.22
C VAL A 60 12.20 16.32 51.89
N ALA A 61 12.44 15.06 52.26
CA ALA A 61 13.75 14.62 52.71
C ALA A 61 14.74 15.00 51.60
N THR A 62 15.84 15.66 51.97
CA THR A 62 16.94 15.97 51.05
C THR A 62 17.40 14.66 50.44
N GLN A 63 16.94 14.39 49.21
CA GLN A 63 17.29 13.19 48.49
C GLN A 63 18.81 13.21 48.28
N PRO A 64 19.54 12.12 48.58
CA PRO A 64 20.95 12.05 48.28
C PRO A 64 21.15 12.37 46.79
N SER A 65 22.11 13.27 46.49
CA SER A 65 22.37 13.68 45.11
C SER A 65 22.74 12.45 44.29
N ASP A 66 22.00 12.18 43.22
CA ASP A 66 22.25 11.05 42.33
C ASP A 66 23.68 11.11 41.76
N THR A 67 24.57 10.24 42.25
CA THR A 67 25.99 10.20 41.86
C THR A 67 26.24 9.39 40.59
N ARG A 68 25.19 8.93 39.89
CA ARG A 68 25.32 8.08 38.70
C ARG A 68 25.79 8.87 37.48
N THR A 69 26.62 8.21 36.66
CA THR A 69 27.08 8.76 35.38
C THR A 69 25.93 8.85 34.38
N LEU A 70 26.00 9.78 33.43
CA LEU A 70 25.00 9.90 32.35
C LEU A 70 24.74 8.56 31.63
N TRP A 71 25.79 7.76 31.42
CA TRP A 71 25.67 6.42 30.83
C TRP A 71 24.89 5.44 31.73
N GLN A 72 25.09 5.47 33.04
CA GLN A 72 24.35 4.63 33.99
C GLN A 72 22.88 5.05 34.09
N ARG A 73 22.59 6.34 33.96
CA ARG A 73 21.21 6.85 33.93
C ARG A 73 20.49 6.47 32.64
N PHE A 74 21.21 6.46 31.52
CA PHE A 74 20.67 6.03 30.24
C PHE A 74 20.44 4.51 30.21
N THR A 75 21.44 3.71 30.60
CA THR A 75 21.39 2.25 30.52
C THR A 75 20.69 1.58 31.70
N GLY A 76 20.54 2.26 32.82
CA GLY A 76 20.01 1.66 34.06
C GLY A 76 20.96 0.62 34.68
N LEU A 77 22.24 0.61 34.31
CA LEU A 77 23.23 -0.36 34.79
C LEU A 77 23.88 0.09 36.10
N HIS A 78 24.01 -0.84 37.04
CA HIS A 78 24.76 -0.70 38.27
C HIS A 78 26.25 -1.05 38.09
N ALA A 79 27.09 -0.64 39.04
CA ALA A 79 28.51 -0.99 39.01
C ALA A 79 28.73 -2.46 39.40
N LEU A 80 29.73 -3.13 38.80
CA LEU A 80 30.04 -4.54 39.07
C LEU A 80 30.31 -4.85 40.56
N SER A 81 30.81 -3.88 41.33
CA SER A 81 31.02 -4.05 42.77
C SER A 81 29.74 -4.26 43.57
N GLN A 82 28.58 -3.85 43.02
CA GLN A 82 27.25 -3.95 43.63
C GLN A 82 26.50 -5.22 43.20
N GLU A 83 27.11 -6.08 42.37
CA GLU A 83 26.46 -7.28 41.82
C GLU A 83 25.96 -8.22 42.92
N LYS A 84 26.74 -8.39 44.00
CA LYS A 84 26.35 -9.22 45.15
C LYS A 84 25.11 -8.73 45.87
N ASP A 85 24.88 -7.42 45.86
CA ASP A 85 23.74 -6.80 46.53
C ASP A 85 22.46 -6.87 45.67
N LEU A 86 22.61 -7.17 44.38
CA LEU A 86 21.53 -7.27 43.39
C LEU A 86 21.18 -8.72 43.02
N MET A 87 21.95 -9.71 43.51
CA MET A 87 21.67 -11.11 43.26
C MET A 87 20.39 -11.54 43.99
N MET A 88 19.50 -12.19 43.28
CA MET A 88 18.29 -12.79 43.85
C MET A 88 18.64 -14.02 44.69
N ASP A 89 17.84 -14.30 45.72
CA ASP A 89 18.14 -15.34 46.72
C ASP A 89 18.17 -16.79 46.17
N HIS A 90 17.61 -17.03 44.99
CA HIS A 90 17.47 -18.38 44.42
C HIS A 90 18.40 -18.55 43.21
N ALA A 91 19.13 -19.65 43.22
CA ALA A 91 19.95 -20.10 42.09
C ALA A 91 19.30 -21.32 41.42
N TYR A 92 19.31 -21.33 40.09
CA TYR A 92 18.87 -22.47 39.29
C TYR A 92 20.07 -22.97 38.48
N ASP A 93 20.54 -24.19 38.75
CA ASP A 93 21.67 -24.80 38.02
C ASP A 93 22.91 -23.88 37.99
N ASP A 94 23.30 -23.38 39.17
CA ASP A 94 24.38 -22.41 39.41
C ASP A 94 24.22 -21.03 38.71
N ILE A 95 23.13 -20.80 37.98
CA ILE A 95 22.79 -19.50 37.40
C ILE A 95 22.00 -18.67 38.42
N HIS A 96 22.48 -17.46 38.69
CA HIS A 96 21.83 -16.48 39.55
C HIS A 96 21.27 -15.34 38.69
N GLU A 97 20.09 -14.83 39.06
CA GLU A 97 19.46 -13.69 38.41
C GLU A 97 19.77 -12.40 39.17
N LEU A 98 19.94 -11.30 38.42
CA LEU A 98 20.14 -9.97 38.99
C LEU A 98 18.82 -9.20 38.96
N ASP A 99 18.47 -8.58 40.08
CA ASP A 99 17.34 -7.65 40.20
C ASP A 99 17.73 -6.25 39.68
N ASN A 100 18.11 -6.16 38.40
CA ASN A 100 18.48 -4.90 37.77
C ASN A 100 17.21 -4.18 37.26
N PRO A 101 17.06 -2.86 37.49
CA PRO A 101 15.96 -2.12 36.91
C PRO A 101 16.03 -2.14 35.38
N THR A 102 14.87 -2.20 34.73
CA THR A 102 14.81 -2.16 33.27
C THR A 102 15.39 -0.84 32.74
N PRO A 103 16.19 -0.86 31.65
CA PRO A 103 16.79 0.34 31.10
C PRO A 103 15.75 1.42 30.78
N PRO A 104 15.92 2.68 31.24
CA PRO A 104 14.96 3.74 31.00
C PRO A 104 14.67 4.00 29.52
N TRP A 105 15.66 3.86 28.64
CA TRP A 105 15.47 3.98 27.20
C TRP A 105 14.53 2.91 26.64
N PHE A 106 14.63 1.68 27.17
CA PHE A 106 13.79 0.55 26.75
C PHE A 106 12.33 0.80 27.16
N MET A 107 12.10 1.29 28.38
CA MET A 107 10.77 1.70 28.83
C MET A 107 10.22 2.87 28.01
N GLY A 108 11.05 3.85 27.67
CA GLY A 108 10.67 4.95 26.78
C GLY A 108 10.24 4.45 25.39
N LEU A 109 10.99 3.51 24.81
CA LEU A 109 10.63 2.87 23.54
C LEU A 109 9.33 2.07 23.67
N PHE A 110 9.18 1.28 24.74
CA PHE A 110 7.99 0.47 24.99
C PHE A 110 6.72 1.32 25.08
N TYR A 111 6.75 2.43 25.82
CA TYR A 111 5.61 3.35 25.85
C TYR A 111 5.44 4.12 24.54
N GLY A 112 6.53 4.39 23.82
CA GLY A 112 6.49 4.98 22.49
C GLY A 112 5.73 4.12 21.48
N THR A 113 5.96 2.80 21.47
CA THR A 113 5.23 1.89 20.57
C THR A 113 3.75 1.79 20.93
N ILE A 114 3.40 1.83 22.22
CA ILE A 114 2.00 1.89 22.66
C ILE A 114 1.33 3.17 22.17
N ALA A 115 1.97 4.33 22.36
CA ALA A 115 1.44 5.61 21.91
C ALA A 115 1.26 5.64 20.38
N PHE A 116 2.26 5.14 19.63
CA PHE A 116 2.17 5.00 18.18
C PHE A 116 1.00 4.10 17.77
N GLY A 117 0.82 2.95 18.44
CA GLY A 117 -0.29 2.03 18.17
C GLY A 117 -1.66 2.66 18.39
N VAL A 118 -1.82 3.46 19.45
CA VAL A 118 -3.06 4.21 19.70
C VAL A 118 -3.32 5.23 18.59
N VAL A 119 -2.31 6.01 18.21
CA VAL A 119 -2.43 6.99 17.12
C VAL A 119 -2.77 6.31 15.78
N TYR A 120 -2.10 5.20 15.47
CA TYR A 120 -2.36 4.41 14.27
C TYR A 120 -3.80 3.90 14.22
N LEU A 121 -4.28 3.31 15.32
CA LEU A 121 -5.66 2.82 15.44
C LEU A 121 -6.65 3.98 15.23
N LEU A 122 -6.42 5.11 15.87
CA LEU A 122 -7.28 6.29 15.72
C LEU A 122 -7.31 6.77 14.27
N ILE A 123 -6.17 6.93 13.61
CA ILE A 123 -6.10 7.45 12.23
C ILE A 123 -6.75 6.50 11.23
N PHE A 124 -6.36 5.23 11.23
CA PHE A 124 -6.76 4.28 10.19
C PHE A 124 -8.12 3.62 10.46
N HIS A 125 -8.48 3.36 11.73
CA HIS A 125 -9.66 2.53 12.05
C HIS A 125 -10.81 3.31 12.71
N VAL A 126 -10.56 4.42 13.42
CA VAL A 126 -11.62 5.17 14.12
C VAL A 126 -12.02 6.44 13.37
N ILE A 127 -11.06 7.30 13.06
CA ILE A 127 -11.27 8.58 12.37
C ILE A 127 -11.37 8.34 10.86
N GLY A 128 -10.66 7.34 10.33
CA GLY A 128 -10.71 6.96 8.91
C GLY A 128 -10.06 7.99 7.99
N THR A 129 -9.09 8.77 8.49
CA THR A 129 -8.33 9.73 7.68
C THR A 129 -7.18 9.09 6.91
N GLY A 130 -6.72 7.92 7.34
CA GLY A 130 -5.69 7.14 6.62
C GLY A 130 -6.33 6.10 5.69
N ASP A 131 -5.77 5.97 4.49
CA ASP A 131 -6.20 4.94 3.54
C ASP A 131 -5.75 3.55 4.00
N LEU A 132 -6.67 2.59 4.09
CA LEU A 132 -6.33 1.18 4.24
C LEU A 132 -5.83 0.62 2.90
N GLN A 133 -5.15 -0.52 2.98
CA GLN A 133 -4.54 -1.22 1.83
C GLN A 133 -5.45 -1.29 0.58
N THR A 134 -6.74 -1.62 0.75
CA THR A 134 -7.66 -1.74 -0.40
C THR A 134 -7.95 -0.37 -1.06
N ALA A 135 -8.07 0.68 -0.25
CA ALA A 135 -8.30 2.03 -0.74
C ALA A 135 -7.06 2.55 -1.47
N GLU A 136 -5.89 2.39 -0.88
CA GLU A 136 -4.59 2.73 -1.49
C GLU A 136 -4.39 1.99 -2.82
N TYR A 137 -4.59 0.66 -2.83
CA TYR A 137 -4.53 -0.15 -4.05
C TYR A 137 -5.46 0.38 -5.15
N THR A 138 -6.71 0.70 -4.80
CA THR A 138 -7.68 1.20 -5.77
C THR A 138 -7.26 2.56 -6.34
N GLN A 139 -6.70 3.44 -5.51
CA GLN A 139 -6.18 4.73 -5.95
C GLN A 139 -4.95 4.57 -6.87
N GLU A 140 -4.02 3.70 -6.51
CA GLU A 140 -2.82 3.42 -7.30
C GLU A 140 -3.16 2.80 -8.65
N VAL A 141 -4.06 1.82 -8.68
CA VAL A 141 -4.54 1.22 -9.94
C VAL A 141 -5.25 2.26 -10.79
N ALA A 142 -6.12 3.10 -10.21
CA ALA A 142 -6.79 4.16 -10.95
C ALA A 142 -5.82 5.22 -11.49
N LEU A 143 -4.71 5.48 -10.80
CA LEU A 143 -3.65 6.34 -11.29
C LEU A 143 -2.88 5.66 -12.45
N ALA A 144 -2.51 4.40 -12.29
CA ALA A 144 -1.81 3.62 -13.30
C ALA A 144 -2.65 3.45 -14.57
N ASP A 145 -3.95 3.19 -14.45
CA ASP A 145 -4.88 3.12 -15.57
C ASP A 145 -4.97 4.46 -16.29
N ARG A 146 -5.07 5.59 -15.57
CA ARG A 146 -5.06 6.93 -16.19
C ARG A 146 -3.76 7.21 -16.95
N GLN A 147 -2.61 6.82 -16.38
CA GLN A 147 -1.32 6.98 -17.04
C GLN A 147 -1.20 6.07 -18.27
N ARG A 148 -1.65 4.81 -18.17
CA ARG A 148 -1.70 3.86 -19.28
C ARG A 148 -2.59 4.39 -20.39
N ASP A 149 -3.78 4.88 -20.06
CA ASP A 149 -4.73 5.42 -21.04
C ASP A 149 -4.20 6.70 -21.70
N ALA A 150 -3.51 7.57 -20.95
CA ALA A 150 -2.84 8.74 -21.52
C ALA A 150 -1.70 8.34 -22.47
N TYR A 151 -0.91 7.33 -22.12
CA TYR A 151 0.12 6.76 -22.97
C TYR A 151 -0.48 6.13 -24.24
N ILE A 152 -1.55 5.34 -24.10
CA ILE A 152 -2.32 4.76 -25.21
C ILE A 152 -2.90 5.87 -26.09
N LYS A 153 -3.48 6.95 -25.55
CA LYS A 153 -3.96 8.06 -26.40
C LYS A 153 -2.83 8.73 -27.19
N LYS A 154 -1.65 8.85 -26.60
CA LYS A 154 -0.46 9.41 -27.25
C LYS A 154 0.12 8.50 -28.34
N VAL A 155 0.01 7.18 -28.16
CA VAL A 155 0.71 6.17 -29.00
C VAL A 155 -0.26 5.32 -29.82
N ALA A 156 -1.30 4.76 -29.20
CA ALA A 156 -2.31 3.90 -29.82
C ALA A 156 -3.40 4.65 -30.60
N GLY A 157 -3.55 5.97 -30.45
CA GLY A 157 -4.31 6.77 -31.42
C GLY A 157 -3.85 6.54 -32.87
N SER A 158 -2.62 6.03 -33.05
CA SER A 158 -2.04 5.66 -34.34
C SER A 158 -2.00 4.15 -34.62
N ILE A 159 -2.19 3.25 -33.64
CA ILE A 159 -1.96 1.81 -33.80
C ILE A 159 -3.17 0.99 -33.34
N ASN A 160 -3.89 0.41 -34.30
CA ASN A 160 -4.98 -0.55 -34.13
C ASN A 160 -4.95 -1.59 -35.27
N GLU A 161 -5.87 -2.56 -35.28
CA GLU A 161 -5.94 -3.62 -36.31
C GLU A 161 -5.93 -3.10 -37.76
N ASN A 162 -6.45 -1.90 -37.99
CA ASN A 162 -6.51 -1.31 -39.33
C ASN A 162 -5.26 -0.49 -39.68
N THR A 163 -4.59 0.08 -38.68
CA THR A 163 -3.43 0.97 -38.88
C THR A 163 -2.08 0.33 -38.56
N VAL A 164 -2.06 -0.87 -37.97
CA VAL A 164 -0.82 -1.57 -37.64
C VAL A 164 -0.01 -1.89 -38.90
N ALA A 165 1.27 -1.55 -38.85
CA ALA A 165 2.27 -1.82 -39.87
C ALA A 165 3.45 -2.60 -39.26
N VAL A 166 4.18 -3.33 -40.10
CA VAL A 166 5.42 -4.00 -39.69
C VAL A 166 6.48 -2.95 -39.37
N VAL A 167 7.11 -3.06 -38.20
CA VAL A 167 8.25 -2.23 -37.80
C VAL A 167 9.52 -3.05 -37.83
N SER A 168 10.61 -2.50 -38.37
CA SER A 168 11.87 -3.20 -38.57
C SER A 168 13.08 -2.54 -37.93
N ASP A 169 12.87 -1.45 -37.19
CA ASP A 169 13.94 -0.83 -36.44
C ASP A 169 14.38 -1.75 -35.28
N ALA A 170 15.68 -1.81 -35.04
CA ALA A 170 16.27 -2.72 -34.05
C ALA A 170 15.67 -2.51 -32.65
N LYS A 171 15.36 -1.26 -32.28
CA LYS A 171 14.78 -0.94 -30.97
C LYS A 171 13.39 -1.56 -30.80
N SER A 172 12.54 -1.47 -31.81
CA SER A 172 11.20 -2.09 -31.79
C SER A 172 11.28 -3.61 -31.81
N LEU A 173 12.21 -4.20 -32.58
CA LEU A 173 12.42 -5.65 -32.62
C LEU A 173 12.98 -6.18 -31.30
N ASP A 174 13.91 -5.48 -30.65
CA ASP A 174 14.43 -5.84 -29.34
C ASP A 174 13.36 -5.76 -28.24
N ALA A 175 12.52 -4.72 -28.29
CA ALA A 175 11.35 -4.61 -27.40
C ALA A 175 10.34 -5.75 -27.64
N GLY A 176 10.04 -6.06 -28.90
CA GLY A 176 9.18 -7.18 -29.28
C GLY A 176 9.74 -8.52 -28.84
N LYS A 177 11.05 -8.73 -28.97
CA LYS A 177 11.77 -9.91 -28.48
C LYS A 177 11.66 -10.03 -26.96
N ALA A 178 11.84 -8.94 -26.22
CA ALA A 178 11.69 -8.96 -24.77
C ALA A 178 10.28 -9.41 -24.35
N VAL A 179 9.24 -8.88 -24.99
CA VAL A 179 7.84 -9.31 -24.77
C VAL A 179 7.66 -10.79 -25.13
N PHE A 180 8.18 -11.23 -26.28
CA PHE A 180 8.12 -12.63 -26.69
C PHE A 180 8.75 -13.56 -25.66
N MET A 181 9.95 -13.22 -25.20
CA MET A 181 10.70 -13.98 -24.19
C MET A 181 9.99 -14.04 -22.84
N GLN A 182 9.23 -13.01 -22.47
CA GLN A 182 8.52 -12.96 -21.20
C GLN A 182 7.19 -13.73 -21.25
N SER A 183 6.48 -13.70 -22.38
CA SER A 183 5.06 -14.08 -22.43
C SER A 183 4.72 -15.19 -23.43
N CYS A 184 5.53 -15.40 -24.46
CA CYS A 184 5.18 -16.30 -25.58
C CYS A 184 5.98 -17.61 -25.60
N VAL A 185 7.21 -17.60 -25.08
CA VAL A 185 8.15 -18.73 -25.16
C VAL A 185 7.67 -20.02 -24.48
N ALA A 186 6.82 -19.90 -23.46
CA ALA A 186 6.29 -21.06 -22.75
C ALA A 186 5.49 -21.99 -23.69
N CYS A 187 4.82 -21.42 -24.70
CA CYS A 187 4.02 -22.18 -25.66
C CYS A 187 4.70 -22.31 -27.03
N HIS A 188 5.37 -21.25 -27.50
CA HIS A 188 5.95 -21.19 -28.84
C HIS A 188 7.47 -21.48 -28.89
N GLY A 189 8.10 -21.75 -27.74
CA GLY A 189 9.54 -22.01 -27.66
C GLY A 189 10.39 -20.73 -27.71
N GLN A 190 11.64 -20.82 -27.23
CA GLN A 190 12.56 -19.67 -27.15
C GLN A 190 12.94 -19.08 -28.51
N GLN A 191 12.90 -19.89 -29.57
CA GLN A 191 13.24 -19.50 -30.93
C GLN A 191 11.99 -19.43 -31.83
N GLY A 192 10.79 -19.49 -31.25
CA GLY A 192 9.53 -19.55 -32.01
C GLY A 192 9.29 -20.91 -32.69
N GLN A 193 10.10 -21.93 -32.37
CA GLN A 193 10.07 -23.24 -33.03
C GLN A 193 8.78 -24.06 -32.79
N GLY A 194 7.90 -23.58 -31.91
CA GLY A 194 6.70 -24.26 -31.49
C GLY A 194 6.91 -25.17 -30.27
N GLY A 195 5.81 -25.74 -29.81
CA GLY A 195 5.74 -26.61 -28.65
C GLY A 195 4.29 -26.98 -28.40
N VAL A 196 3.72 -26.45 -27.31
CA VAL A 196 2.26 -26.45 -27.13
C VAL A 196 1.59 -25.64 -28.25
N GLY A 197 2.13 -24.44 -28.53
CA GLY A 197 1.72 -23.60 -29.65
C GLY A 197 2.30 -24.04 -30.99
N PRO A 198 1.81 -23.46 -32.11
CA PRO A 198 2.37 -23.68 -33.44
C PRO A 198 3.79 -23.12 -33.59
N ASN A 199 4.49 -23.63 -34.60
CA ASN A 199 5.73 -23.05 -35.09
C ASN A 199 5.45 -21.66 -35.68
N LEU A 200 6.25 -20.67 -35.30
CA LEU A 200 6.14 -19.28 -35.77
C LEU A 200 7.27 -18.91 -36.75
N THR A 201 8.17 -19.86 -37.08
CA THR A 201 9.31 -19.61 -37.95
C THR A 201 9.07 -20.04 -39.41
N ASP A 202 7.97 -20.71 -39.72
CA ASP A 202 7.67 -21.19 -41.07
C ASP A 202 6.68 -20.27 -41.84
N GLU A 203 6.29 -20.71 -43.04
CA GLU A 203 5.40 -19.99 -43.95
C GLU A 203 3.91 -20.38 -43.77
N TYR A 204 3.57 -21.14 -42.73
CA TYR A 204 2.24 -21.72 -42.55
C TYR A 204 1.53 -21.11 -41.34
N TRP A 205 0.30 -20.64 -41.57
CA TRP A 205 -0.47 -19.91 -40.55
C TRP A 205 -1.87 -20.49 -40.38
N LEU A 206 -2.31 -20.61 -39.13
CA LEU A 206 -3.67 -21.05 -38.77
C LEU A 206 -4.69 -19.90 -38.76
N HIS A 207 -4.21 -18.68 -38.50
CA HIS A 207 -5.06 -17.50 -38.25
C HIS A 207 -4.63 -16.28 -39.08
N GLY A 208 -3.85 -16.49 -40.15
CA GLY A 208 -3.29 -15.43 -40.98
C GLY A 208 -1.88 -15.00 -40.57
N GLY A 209 -0.98 -14.87 -41.55
CA GLY A 209 0.42 -14.46 -41.38
C GLY A 209 0.68 -12.98 -41.61
N SER A 210 -0.35 -12.18 -41.87
CA SER A 210 -0.20 -10.72 -41.96
C SER A 210 -0.01 -10.08 -40.58
N VAL A 211 0.69 -8.94 -40.51
CA VAL A 211 0.86 -8.21 -39.25
C VAL A 211 -0.48 -7.86 -38.58
N LYS A 212 -1.53 -7.61 -39.38
CA LYS A 212 -2.88 -7.34 -38.89
C LYS A 212 -3.52 -8.57 -38.25
N ALA A 213 -3.38 -9.72 -38.90
CA ALA A 213 -3.88 -11.00 -38.41
C ALA A 213 -3.17 -11.39 -37.10
N ILE A 214 -1.84 -11.34 -37.07
CA ILE A 214 -1.04 -11.64 -35.87
C ILE A 214 -1.41 -10.67 -34.74
N PHE A 215 -1.54 -9.37 -35.02
CA PHE A 215 -1.96 -8.37 -34.05
C PHE A 215 -3.35 -8.67 -33.46
N HIS A 216 -4.32 -9.06 -34.31
CA HIS A 216 -5.66 -9.47 -33.88
C HIS A 216 -5.61 -10.74 -33.01
N THR A 217 -4.89 -11.78 -33.45
CA THR A 217 -4.72 -13.03 -32.71
C THR A 217 -4.08 -12.81 -31.34
N ILE A 218 -3.11 -11.91 -31.22
CA ILE A 218 -2.49 -11.59 -29.91
C ILE A 218 -3.45 -10.81 -29.02
N ASN A 219 -4.18 -9.83 -29.57
CA ASN A 219 -5.11 -9.04 -28.78
C ASN A 219 -6.30 -9.88 -28.28
N GLU A 220 -7.02 -10.53 -29.19
CA GLU A 220 -8.26 -11.23 -28.85
C GLU A 220 -8.00 -12.66 -28.35
N GLY A 221 -6.84 -13.23 -28.66
CA GLY A 221 -6.51 -14.61 -28.33
C GLY A 221 -7.27 -15.62 -29.20
N VAL A 222 -7.04 -16.91 -28.94
CA VAL A 222 -7.81 -18.03 -29.51
C VAL A 222 -8.12 -19.01 -28.38
N PRO A 223 -9.09 -18.69 -27.51
CA PRO A 223 -9.35 -19.47 -26.30
C PRO A 223 -9.68 -20.94 -26.59
N GLU A 224 -10.39 -21.22 -27.70
CA GLU A 224 -10.73 -22.57 -28.13
C GLU A 224 -9.51 -23.45 -28.47
N LYS A 225 -8.37 -22.81 -28.78
CA LYS A 225 -7.09 -23.47 -29.09
C LYS A 225 -6.03 -23.24 -28.00
N GLY A 226 -6.42 -22.67 -26.86
CA GLY A 226 -5.57 -22.47 -25.67
C GLY A 226 -4.74 -21.19 -25.64
N MET A 227 -4.86 -20.29 -26.64
CA MET A 227 -4.17 -18.99 -26.62
C MET A 227 -5.04 -17.95 -25.91
N MET A 228 -4.55 -17.39 -24.81
CA MET A 228 -5.25 -16.33 -24.07
C MET A 228 -5.19 -14.96 -24.78
N SER A 229 -6.15 -14.09 -24.48
CA SER A 229 -6.14 -12.67 -24.89
C SER A 229 -5.07 -11.90 -24.12
N TRP A 230 -4.29 -11.07 -24.83
CA TRP A 230 -3.28 -10.19 -24.25
C TRP A 230 -3.70 -8.72 -24.17
N LYS A 231 -4.92 -8.39 -24.61
CA LYS A 231 -5.43 -7.01 -24.71
C LYS A 231 -5.40 -6.20 -23.40
N LYS A 232 -5.44 -6.88 -22.26
CA LYS A 232 -5.39 -6.23 -20.93
C LYS A 232 -3.98 -6.11 -20.36
N GLN A 233 -3.04 -6.91 -20.87
CA GLN A 233 -1.68 -7.03 -20.36
C GLN A 233 -0.67 -6.27 -21.25
N LEU A 234 -0.91 -6.23 -22.56
CA LEU A 234 -0.06 -5.57 -23.54
C LEU A 234 -0.78 -4.36 -24.15
N ASN A 235 -0.06 -3.25 -24.30
CA ASN A 235 -0.56 -2.10 -25.04
C ASN A 235 -0.38 -2.29 -26.56
N PRO A 236 -1.11 -1.54 -27.42
CA PRO A 236 -1.05 -1.72 -28.87
C PRO A 236 0.35 -1.58 -29.49
N LEU A 237 1.23 -0.74 -28.92
CA LEU A 237 2.61 -0.64 -29.40
C LEU A 237 3.39 -1.92 -29.12
N GLN A 238 3.26 -2.49 -27.92
CA GLN A 238 3.89 -3.76 -27.56
C GLN A 238 3.40 -4.89 -28.45
N VAL A 239 2.09 -4.93 -28.76
CA VAL A 239 1.51 -5.94 -29.66
C VAL A 239 2.06 -5.79 -31.08
N GLN A 240 2.19 -4.57 -31.60
CA GLN A 240 2.84 -4.32 -32.90
C GLN A 240 4.30 -4.77 -32.90
N GLN A 241 5.05 -4.46 -31.84
CA GLN A 241 6.46 -4.80 -31.71
C GLN A 241 6.68 -6.31 -31.66
N VAL A 242 5.91 -7.04 -30.85
CA VAL A 242 6.01 -8.50 -30.78
C VAL A 242 5.52 -9.16 -32.08
N ALA A 243 4.45 -8.66 -32.71
CA ALA A 243 4.00 -9.15 -34.01
C ALA A 243 5.08 -8.97 -35.09
N SER A 244 5.77 -7.83 -35.10
CA SER A 244 6.87 -7.57 -36.03
C SER A 244 8.10 -8.43 -35.73
N PHE A 245 8.39 -8.68 -34.45
CA PHE A 245 9.44 -9.62 -34.06
C PHE A 245 9.11 -11.06 -34.51
N ILE A 246 7.87 -11.52 -34.34
CA ILE A 246 7.42 -12.84 -34.81
C ILE A 246 7.62 -12.96 -36.32
N LEU A 247 7.24 -11.94 -37.10
CA LEU A 247 7.49 -11.93 -38.54
C LEU A 247 8.98 -11.97 -38.90
N SER A 248 9.85 -11.37 -38.06
CA SER A 248 11.31 -11.45 -38.26
C SER A 248 11.90 -12.85 -38.01
N LEU A 249 11.16 -13.76 -37.35
CA LEU A 249 11.58 -15.15 -37.16
C LEU A 249 11.28 -16.03 -38.37
N GLN A 250 10.43 -15.58 -39.29
CA GLN A 250 10.06 -16.37 -40.47
C GLN A 250 11.28 -16.68 -41.32
N GLY A 251 11.44 -17.95 -41.70
CA GLY A 251 12.59 -18.46 -42.43
C GLY A 251 13.73 -18.95 -41.54
N THR A 252 13.69 -18.70 -40.22
CA THR A 252 14.64 -19.32 -39.30
C THR A 252 14.34 -20.82 -39.16
N LYS A 253 15.38 -21.64 -39.08
CA LYS A 253 15.28 -23.12 -38.99
C LYS A 253 15.83 -23.61 -37.66
N PRO A 254 15.15 -23.32 -36.54
CA PRO A 254 15.58 -23.79 -35.23
C PRO A 254 15.52 -25.33 -35.14
N ALA A 255 16.44 -25.92 -34.38
CA ALA A 255 16.42 -27.36 -34.14
C ALA A 255 15.15 -27.75 -33.36
N GLY A 256 14.47 -28.81 -33.83
CA GLY A 256 13.23 -29.28 -33.20
C GLY A 256 11.99 -28.43 -33.52
N ALA A 257 12.00 -27.67 -34.62
CA ALA A 257 10.82 -26.99 -35.13
C ALA A 257 9.66 -27.98 -35.33
N LYS A 258 8.48 -27.61 -34.83
CA LYS A 258 7.24 -28.36 -35.01
C LYS A 258 6.84 -28.35 -36.49
N GLU A 259 6.20 -29.42 -36.94
CA GLU A 259 5.71 -29.53 -38.32
C GLU A 259 4.77 -28.37 -38.67
N PRO A 260 4.76 -27.89 -39.93
CA PRO A 260 3.94 -26.75 -40.35
C PRO A 260 2.44 -26.98 -40.12
N GLN A 261 1.74 -25.95 -39.65
CA GLN A 261 0.32 -26.03 -39.32
C GLN A 261 -0.47 -24.89 -39.99
N GLY A 262 -1.56 -25.25 -40.68
CA GLY A 262 -2.42 -24.29 -41.35
C GLY A 262 -2.08 -24.12 -42.83
N ASP A 263 -2.43 -22.95 -43.37
CA ASP A 263 -2.31 -22.68 -44.80
C ASP A 263 -1.01 -21.96 -45.11
N LYS A 264 -0.41 -22.30 -46.25
CA LYS A 264 0.79 -21.62 -46.72
C LYS A 264 0.42 -20.21 -47.15
N GLU A 265 1.00 -19.21 -46.52
CA GLU A 265 0.84 -17.81 -46.89
C GLU A 265 2.16 -17.23 -47.40
N ALA A 266 2.07 -16.33 -48.38
CA ALA A 266 3.25 -15.62 -48.87
C ALA A 266 3.83 -14.76 -47.74
N PRO A 267 5.17 -14.64 -47.61
CA PRO A 267 5.79 -13.80 -46.59
C PRO A 267 5.21 -12.38 -46.66
N ALA A 268 4.65 -11.89 -45.55
CA ALA A 268 4.28 -10.49 -45.44
C ALA A 268 5.56 -9.67 -45.67
N ALA A 269 5.61 -8.94 -46.80
CA ALA A 269 6.81 -8.33 -47.37
C ALA A 269 7.86 -7.95 -46.32
N ALA A 270 8.96 -8.70 -46.30
CA ALA A 270 10.10 -8.39 -45.47
C ALA A 270 10.58 -6.96 -45.78
N PRO A 271 10.96 -6.16 -44.78
CA PRO A 271 11.75 -4.95 -45.02
C PRO A 271 13.02 -5.37 -45.75
N ALA A 272 13.26 -4.79 -46.91
CA ALA A 272 14.42 -5.09 -47.73
C ALA A 272 15.71 -5.04 -46.91
N ASP A 273 16.43 -6.15 -46.97
CA ASP A 273 17.73 -6.42 -46.40
C ASP A 273 18.73 -5.26 -46.56
N LYS A 274 19.30 -4.83 -45.42
CA LYS A 274 20.62 -4.19 -45.35
C LYS A 274 21.35 -4.67 -44.10
N LEU A 275 21.54 -5.98 -43.97
CA LEU A 275 22.52 -6.54 -43.03
C LEU A 275 23.35 -7.64 -43.73
N ALA A 276 23.95 -7.26 -44.84
CA ALA A 276 25.18 -7.86 -45.34
C ALA A 276 26.24 -6.75 -45.45
N THR A 277 27.44 -7.02 -44.91
CA THR A 277 28.69 -6.21 -44.87
C THR A 277 28.95 -5.31 -43.65
N ARG A 278 29.46 -5.91 -42.56
CA ARG A 278 30.84 -5.72 -42.09
C ARG A 278 31.24 -6.78 -41.08
#